data_AF-A0A257X425-F1
#
_entry.id   AF-A0A257X425-F1
#
_cell.length_a   1.000
_cell.length_b   1.000
_cell.length_c   1.000
_cell.angle_alpha   90.00
_cell.angle_beta   90.00
_cell.angle_gamma   90.00
#
_symmetry.space_group_name_H-M   'P 1'
#
loop_
_entity.id
_entity.type
_entity.pdbx_description
1 polymer ?
#
loop_
_entity_poly.entity_id
_entity_poly.type
_entity_poly.pdbx_seq_one_letter_code
_entity_poly.pdbx_strand_id
1 'polypeptide(L)'
;MITTRFACLALTLAVATPALAAPRLTDSQFVQASRCQALAKASSLGAGDAAAFSALIKTQRQGRADYIVEKASGAASAASGQARRADDAAKADLIAERDGACQALLAR
;
A
#
# COMPACT_ATOMS: atom_id res chain seq x y z
N MET A 1 -50.70 -11.66 40.65
CA MET A 1 -49.57 -12.32 39.97
C MET A 1 -48.79 -11.25 39.23
N ILE A 2 -47.63 -10.83 39.75
CA ILE A 2 -46.82 -9.72 39.23
C ILE A 2 -45.55 -10.33 38.64
N THR A 3 -45.40 -10.25 37.33
CA THR A 3 -44.21 -10.73 36.60
C THR A 3 -43.23 -9.58 36.39
N THR A 4 -42.19 -9.52 37.23
CA THR A 4 -41.09 -8.57 37.13
C THR A 4 -40.07 -9.08 36.12
N ARG A 5 -39.83 -8.33 35.02
CA ARG A 5 -38.78 -8.64 34.04
C ARG A 5 -37.49 -7.95 34.45
N PHE A 6 -36.45 -8.74 34.72
CA PHE A 6 -35.08 -8.24 34.93
C PHE A 6 -34.45 -7.93 33.57
N ALA A 7 -34.19 -6.65 33.31
CA ALA A 7 -33.38 -6.20 32.17
C ALA A 7 -31.91 -6.20 32.60
N CYS A 8 -31.13 -7.16 32.08
CA CYS A 8 -29.68 -7.21 32.28
C CYS A 8 -29.00 -6.23 31.31
N LEU A 9 -28.47 -5.13 31.82
CA LEU A 9 -27.73 -4.15 31.03
C LEU A 9 -26.30 -4.70 30.80
N ALA A 10 -26.01 -5.19 29.59
CA ALA A 10 -24.67 -5.63 29.22
C ALA A 10 -23.79 -4.41 28.93
N LEU A 11 -22.86 -4.11 29.84
CA LEU A 11 -21.88 -3.03 29.69
C LEU A 11 -20.71 -3.55 28.83
N THR A 12 -20.76 -3.33 27.51
CA THR A 12 -19.62 -3.60 26.63
C THR A 12 -18.55 -2.55 26.83
N LEU A 13 -17.50 -2.88 27.58
CA LEU A 13 -16.27 -2.10 27.65
C LEU A 13 -15.61 -2.11 26.27
N ALA A 14 -15.78 -1.03 25.52
CA ALA A 14 -15.04 -0.80 24.28
C ALA A 14 -13.56 -0.59 24.63
N VAL A 15 -12.77 -1.66 24.53
CA VAL A 15 -11.31 -1.57 24.62
C VAL A 15 -10.84 -0.82 23.38
N ALA A 16 -10.53 0.46 23.52
CA ALA A 16 -9.87 1.23 22.48
C ALA A 16 -8.47 0.63 22.27
N THR A 17 -8.31 -0.17 21.22
CA THR A 17 -6.99 -0.63 20.78
C THR A 17 -6.19 0.61 20.39
N PRO A 18 -5.02 0.89 21.00
CA PRO A 18 -4.20 2.00 20.58
C PRO A 18 -3.87 1.81 19.09
N ALA A 19 -4.13 2.85 18.29
CA ALA A 19 -3.75 2.87 16.89
C ALA A 19 -2.21 2.85 16.81
N LEU A 20 -1.64 1.66 16.74
CA LEU A 20 -0.22 1.48 16.43
C LEU A 20 0.02 2.11 15.06
N ALA A 21 0.85 3.15 15.03
CA ALA A 21 1.29 3.75 13.78
C ALA A 21 1.81 2.64 12.86
N ALA A 22 1.35 2.62 11.60
CA ALA A 22 1.77 1.62 10.63
C ALA A 22 3.31 1.54 10.61
N PRO A 23 3.90 0.33 10.64
CA PRO A 23 5.34 0.14 10.73
C PRO A 23 6.06 0.90 9.61
N ARG A 24 7.14 1.58 9.99
CA ARG A 24 7.93 2.40 9.07
C ARG A 24 8.60 1.49 8.03
N LEU A 25 8.37 1.77 6.74
CA LEU A 25 9.06 1.07 5.65
C LEU A 25 10.56 1.36 5.72
N THR A 26 11.38 0.36 5.42
CA THR A 26 12.80 0.58 5.13
C THR A 26 12.94 1.45 3.88
N ASP A 27 14.12 2.02 3.66
CA ASP A 27 14.37 2.84 2.47
C ASP A 27 14.23 2.04 1.17
N SER A 28 14.67 0.78 1.16
CA SER A 28 14.47 -0.13 0.03
C SER A 28 12.98 -0.41 -0.24
N GLN A 29 12.19 -0.64 0.81
CA GLN A 29 10.74 -0.83 0.69
C GLN A 29 10.03 0.43 0.23
N PHE A 30 10.50 1.61 0.63
CA PHE A 30 9.95 2.88 0.15
C PHE A 30 10.20 3.08 -1.35
N VAL A 31 11.41 2.80 -1.82
CA VAL A 31 11.74 2.82 -3.26
C VAL A 31 10.89 1.79 -4.02
N GLN A 32 10.73 0.59 -3.47
CA GLN A 32 9.87 -0.44 -4.06
C GLN A 32 8.39 -0.01 -4.08
N ALA A 33 7.87 0.63 -3.03
CA ALA A 33 6.51 1.14 -3.00
C ALA A 33 6.26 2.17 -4.12
N SER A 34 7.23 3.05 -4.42
CA SER A 34 7.13 3.99 -5.54
C SER A 34 7.15 3.30 -6.90
N ARG A 35 7.93 2.23 -7.07
CA ARG A 35 7.83 1.34 -8.25
C ARG A 35 6.43 0.74 -8.36
N CYS A 36 5.90 0.15 -7.28
CA CYS A 36 4.58 -0.46 -7.23
C CYS A 36 3.46 0.53 -7.56
N GLN A 37 3.56 1.78 -7.08
CA GLN A 37 2.63 2.84 -7.44
C GLN A 37 2.61 3.10 -8.95
N ALA A 38 3.76 3.13 -9.60
CA ALA A 38 3.85 3.34 -11.04
C ALA A 38 3.25 2.17 -11.83
N LEU A 39 3.49 0.92 -11.41
CA LEU A 39 2.88 -0.26 -12.03
C LEU A 39 1.36 -0.26 -11.85
N ALA A 40 0.87 0.11 -10.65
CA ALA A 40 -0.56 0.22 -10.38
C ALA A 40 -1.26 1.34 -11.17
N LYS A 41 -0.52 2.39 -11.58
CA LYS A 41 -1.03 3.47 -12.45
C LYS A 41 -0.98 3.13 -13.93
N ALA A 42 -0.24 2.10 -14.33
CA ALA A 42 -0.03 1.78 -15.73
C ALA A 42 -1.28 1.11 -16.32
N SER A 43 -2.05 1.87 -17.12
CA SER A 43 -3.25 1.36 -17.79
C SER A 43 -2.98 0.17 -18.72
N SER A 44 -1.76 0.06 -19.26
CA SER A 44 -1.32 -1.08 -20.07
C SER A 44 -1.27 -2.41 -19.30
N LEU A 45 -1.27 -2.37 -17.98
CA LEU A 45 -1.28 -3.54 -17.09
C LEU A 45 -2.68 -3.83 -16.51
N GLY A 46 -3.69 -3.04 -16.86
CA GLY A 46 -5.04 -3.14 -16.28
C GLY A 46 -5.20 -2.39 -14.96
N ALA A 47 -6.29 -2.66 -14.25
CA ALA A 47 -6.63 -1.96 -13.01
C ALA A 47 -5.72 -2.38 -11.84
N GLY A 48 -5.24 -1.40 -11.06
CA GLY A 48 -4.50 -1.60 -9.82
C GLY A 48 -4.77 -0.49 -8.82
N ASP A 49 -4.50 -0.74 -7.53
CA ASP A 49 -4.78 0.22 -6.46
C ASP A 49 -3.66 1.27 -6.29
N ALA A 50 -3.55 2.17 -7.27
CA ALA A 50 -2.60 3.27 -7.21
C ALA A 50 -2.83 4.23 -6.03
N ALA A 51 -4.06 4.30 -5.52
CA ALA A 51 -4.44 5.20 -4.44
C ALA A 51 -3.86 4.74 -3.11
N ALA A 52 -3.97 3.44 -2.79
CA ALA A 52 -3.36 2.87 -1.59
C ALA A 52 -1.84 3.08 -1.55
N PHE A 53 -1.13 2.81 -2.66
CA PHE A 53 0.31 3.09 -2.73
C PHE A 53 0.63 4.58 -2.59
N SER A 54 -0.19 5.46 -3.19
CA SER A 54 -0.01 6.91 -3.04
C SER A 54 -0.14 7.36 -1.59
N ALA A 55 -1.12 6.83 -0.85
CA ALA A 55 -1.31 7.12 0.56
C ALA A 55 -0.13 6.61 1.39
N LEU A 56 0.29 5.35 1.15
CA LEU A 56 1.45 4.75 1.83
C LEU A 56 2.72 5.58 1.61
N ILE A 57 3.05 5.92 0.37
CA ILE A 57 4.25 6.72 0.05
C ILE A 57 4.19 8.08 0.72
N LYS A 58 3.03 8.76 0.71
CA LYS A 58 2.87 10.07 1.33
C LYS A 58 3.15 10.01 2.83
N THR A 59 2.58 9.03 3.53
CA THR A 59 2.81 8.80 4.97
C THR A 59 4.28 8.46 5.25
N GLN A 60 4.90 7.66 4.39
CA GLN A 60 6.25 7.16 4.61
C GLN A 60 7.35 8.10 4.11
N ARG A 61 7.03 9.21 3.43
CA ARG A 61 8.02 10.14 2.86
C ARG A 61 8.71 11.02 3.91
N GLN A 62 7.96 11.48 4.92
CA GLN A 62 8.46 12.49 5.87
C GLN A 62 9.69 11.98 6.64
N GLY A 63 10.77 12.76 6.69
CA GLY A 63 11.99 12.40 7.42
C GLY A 63 12.96 11.45 6.68
N ARG A 64 12.69 11.11 5.41
CA ARG A 64 13.67 10.41 4.58
C ARG A 64 14.68 11.39 3.98
N ALA A 65 15.90 10.93 3.78
CA ALA A 65 16.92 11.68 3.07
C ALA A 65 16.54 11.90 1.61
N ASP A 66 16.93 13.04 1.04
CA ASP A 66 16.54 13.42 -0.33
C ASP A 66 17.00 12.39 -1.37
N TYR A 67 18.19 11.80 -1.19
CA TYR A 67 18.69 10.78 -2.12
C TYR A 67 17.78 9.53 -2.18
N ILE A 68 17.06 9.20 -1.10
CA ILE A 68 16.09 8.09 -1.09
C ILE A 68 14.82 8.48 -1.86
N VAL A 69 14.37 9.73 -1.69
CA VAL A 69 13.21 10.25 -2.43
C VAL A 69 13.51 10.29 -3.94
N GLU A 70 14.71 10.71 -4.33
CA GLU A 70 15.16 10.70 -5.73
C GLU A 70 15.25 9.29 -6.29
N LYS A 71 15.80 8.32 -5.53
CA LYS A 71 15.82 6.90 -5.92
C LYS A 71 14.40 6.37 -6.14
N ALA A 72 13.46 6.73 -5.26
CA ALA A 72 12.07 6.31 -5.36
C ALA A 72 11.39 6.89 -6.61
N SER A 73 11.63 8.16 -6.91
CA SER A 73 11.17 8.82 -8.15
C SER A 73 11.75 8.16 -9.41
N GLY A 74 13.05 7.84 -9.39
CA GLY A 74 13.72 7.10 -10.46
C GLY A 74 13.12 5.71 -10.68
N ALA A 75 12.83 4.98 -9.59
CA ALA A 75 12.19 3.67 -9.67
C ALA A 75 10.78 3.73 -10.27
N ALA A 76 9.98 4.73 -9.89
CA ALA A 76 8.66 4.97 -10.47
C ALA A 76 8.72 5.30 -11.97
N SER A 77 9.69 6.15 -12.37
CA SER A 77 9.89 6.54 -13.76
C SER A 77 10.33 5.35 -14.62
N ALA A 78 11.27 4.54 -14.11
CA ALA A 78 11.73 3.32 -14.79
C ALA A 78 10.58 2.32 -14.96
N ALA A 79 9.81 2.07 -13.91
CA ALA A 79 8.67 1.15 -13.93
C ALA A 79 7.59 1.60 -14.93
N SER A 80 7.29 2.91 -14.97
CA SER A 80 6.39 3.48 -15.98
C SER A 80 6.92 3.25 -17.41
N GLY A 81 8.23 3.43 -17.60
CA GLY A 81 8.90 3.18 -18.87
C GLY A 81 8.90 1.71 -19.29
N GLN A 82 9.00 0.78 -18.34
CA GLN A 82 8.89 -0.66 -18.56
C GLN A 82 7.46 -1.03 -18.96
N ALA A 83 6.45 -0.61 -18.19
CA ALA A 83 5.06 -0.92 -18.46
C ALA A 83 4.57 -0.37 -19.82
N ARG A 84 5.13 0.74 -20.29
CA ARG A 84 4.83 1.31 -21.62
C ARG A 84 5.44 0.52 -22.78
N ARG A 85 6.61 -0.11 -22.57
CA ARG A 85 7.37 -0.80 -23.62
C ARG A 85 7.25 -2.32 -23.57
N ALA A 86 6.61 -2.85 -22.52
CA ALA A 86 6.46 -4.26 -22.30
C ALA A 86 5.64 -4.91 -23.43
N ASP A 87 6.18 -5.99 -23.99
CA ASP A 87 5.41 -6.99 -24.73
C ASP A 87 4.51 -7.80 -23.79
N ASP A 88 3.73 -8.73 -24.32
CA ASP A 88 2.73 -9.45 -23.53
C ASP A 88 3.33 -10.36 -22.45
N ALA A 89 4.52 -10.93 -22.67
CA ALA A 89 5.22 -11.71 -21.65
C ALA A 89 5.72 -10.79 -20.52
N ALA A 90 6.38 -9.69 -20.89
CA ALA A 90 6.85 -8.71 -19.91
C ALA A 90 5.70 -8.04 -19.13
N LYS A 91 4.53 -7.84 -19.76
CA LYS A 91 3.34 -7.34 -19.05
C LYS A 91 2.86 -8.34 -18.01
N ALA A 92 2.83 -9.64 -18.32
CA ALA A 92 2.44 -10.67 -17.38
C ALA A 92 3.35 -10.67 -16.13
N ASP A 93 4.66 -10.51 -16.32
CA ASP A 93 5.62 -10.42 -15.21
C ASP A 93 5.40 -9.16 -14.36
N LEU A 94 5.16 -8.00 -14.99
CA LEU A 94 4.88 -6.75 -14.27
C LEU A 94 3.55 -6.80 -13.52
N ILE A 95 2.55 -7.48 -14.07
CA ILE A 95 1.28 -7.76 -13.39
C ILE A 95 1.50 -8.67 -12.19
N ALA A 96 2.28 -9.74 -12.33
CA ALA A 96 2.63 -10.63 -11.22
C ALA A 96 3.40 -9.89 -10.12
N GLU A 97 4.30 -8.97 -10.48
CA GLU A 97 4.98 -8.10 -9.50
C GLU A 97 3.97 -7.22 -8.74
N ARG A 98 3.08 -6.55 -9.48
CA ARG A 98 2.05 -5.66 -8.93
C ARG A 98 1.06 -6.39 -8.01
N ASP A 99 0.66 -7.60 -8.38
CA ASP A 99 -0.40 -8.35 -7.70
C ASP A 99 0.16 -9.28 -6.62
N GLY A 100 1.46 -9.58 -6.65
CA GLY A 100 2.17 -10.34 -5.63
C GLY A 100 3.01 -9.45 -4.72
N ALA A 101 4.25 -9.21 -5.10
CA ALA A 101 5.27 -8.56 -4.26
C ALA A 101 4.84 -7.17 -3.77
N CYS A 102 4.14 -6.40 -4.61
CA CYS A 102 3.67 -5.07 -4.25
C CYS A 102 2.56 -5.08 -3.20
N GLN A 103 1.66 -6.08 -3.21
CA GLN A 103 0.57 -6.17 -2.22
C GLN A 103 1.10 -6.41 -0.80
N ALA A 104 2.23 -7.11 -0.67
CA ALA A 104 2.89 -7.32 0.62
C ALA A 104 3.37 -6.03 1.30
N LEU A 105 3.48 -4.91 0.56
CA LEU A 105 3.80 -3.60 1.14
C LEU A 105 2.57 -2.88 1.69
N LEU A 106 1.37 -3.16 1.17
CA LEU A 106 0.12 -2.57 1.64
C LEU A 106 -0.43 -3.28 2.88
N ALA A 107 -0.07 -4.55 3.09
CA ALA A 107 -0.48 -5.34 4.25
C ALA A 107 0.33 -5.06 5.53
N ARG A 108 1.17 -4.03 5.54
CA ARG A 108 2.08 -3.70 6.65
C ARG A 108 1.54 -2.62 7.56
#